data_AF-A0A373NCP6-F1
#
_entry.id   AF-A0A373NCP6-F1
#
_cell.length_a   1.000
_cell.length_b   1.000
_cell.length_c   1.000
_cell.angle_alpha   90.00
_cell.angle_beta   90.00
_cell.angle_gamma   90.00
#
_symmetry.space_group_name_H-M   'P 1'
#
loop_
_entity.id
_entity.type
_entity.pdbx_description
1 polymer ?
#
loop_
_entity_poly.entity_id
_entity_poly.type
_entity_poly.pdbx_seq_one_letter_code
_entity_poly.pdbx_strand_id
1 'polypeptide(L)'
;MMGKQSGQLQMVILDIDSMIPEDHLLRRIKNCVNFDFIYEKAASCYSHVGRKSIDPVVTIKMLLIGYLYGIKSERRLEEEVSLNLAYRWFCEIDLMHTGCFSGYYRLIRIFVF
;
A
#
# COMPACT_ATOMS: atom_id res chain seq x y z
N MET A 1 0.13 -45.54 -14.98
CA MET A 1 -0.51 -44.49 -15.79
C MET A 1 -0.46 -43.19 -14.99
N MET A 2 0.20 -42.14 -15.50
CA MET A 2 0.36 -40.88 -14.77
C MET A 2 -0.84 -39.98 -15.06
N GLY A 3 -1.81 -39.94 -14.15
CA GLY A 3 -2.98 -39.08 -14.26
C GLY A 3 -2.59 -37.62 -14.04
N LYS A 4 -2.50 -36.85 -15.12
CA LYS A 4 -2.39 -35.38 -15.03
C LYS A 4 -3.76 -34.84 -14.61
N GLN A 5 -3.87 -34.39 -13.37
CA GLN A 5 -5.05 -33.66 -12.92
C GLN A 5 -5.06 -32.30 -13.60
N SER A 6 -6.02 -32.11 -14.50
CA SER A 6 -6.40 -30.81 -15.06
C SER A 6 -6.92 -29.93 -13.93
N GLY A 7 -6.28 -28.78 -13.71
CA GLY A 7 -6.59 -27.89 -12.60
C GLY A 7 -8.06 -27.51 -12.57
N GLN A 8 -8.77 -27.95 -11.54
CA GLN A 8 -10.09 -27.43 -11.23
C GLN A 8 -9.96 -25.94 -10.88
N LEU A 9 -10.81 -25.10 -11.48
CA LEU A 9 -10.96 -23.72 -11.07
C LEU A 9 -11.44 -23.70 -9.62
N GLN A 10 -10.56 -23.30 -8.71
CA GLN A 10 -10.83 -23.18 -7.29
C GLN A 10 -11.09 -21.71 -6.98
N MET A 11 -12.31 -21.39 -6.53
CA MET A 11 -12.61 -20.06 -5.98
C MET A 11 -12.22 -20.03 -4.51
N VAL A 12 -11.37 -19.08 -4.14
CA VAL A 12 -10.90 -18.88 -2.76
C VAL A 12 -11.38 -17.50 -2.29
N ILE A 13 -12.15 -17.48 -1.21
CA ILE A 13 -12.54 -16.25 -0.51
C ILE A 13 -11.44 -15.99 0.52
N LEU A 14 -10.77 -14.84 0.41
CA LEU A 14 -9.67 -14.45 1.29
C LEU A 14 -10.07 -13.21 2.08
N ASP A 15 -9.98 -13.32 3.41
CA ASP A 15 -10.03 -12.15 4.29
C ASP A 15 -8.60 -11.75 4.68
N ILE A 16 -8.13 -10.64 4.12
CA ILE A 16 -6.79 -10.12 4.33
C ILE A 16 -6.60 -9.68 5.79
N ASP A 17 -7.66 -9.22 6.46
CA ASP A 17 -7.57 -8.76 7.85
C ASP A 17 -7.20 -9.92 8.78
N SER A 18 -7.87 -11.06 8.62
CA SER A 18 -7.59 -12.28 9.40
C SER A 18 -6.18 -12.84 9.23
N MET A 19 -5.51 -12.53 8.12
CA MET A 19 -4.14 -12.99 7.84
C MET A 19 -3.07 -12.17 8.57
N ILE A 20 -3.42 -11.02 9.16
CA ILE A 20 -2.45 -10.13 9.80
C ILE A 20 -2.58 -10.27 11.31
N PRO A 21 -1.50 -10.67 12.02
CA PRO A 21 -1.51 -10.86 13.46
C PRO A 21 -2.06 -9.64 14.22
N GLU A 22 -2.79 -9.88 15.30
CA GLU A 22 -3.36 -8.79 16.10
C GLU A 22 -2.28 -7.89 16.74
N ASP A 23 -1.14 -8.48 17.12
CA ASP A 23 0.01 -7.76 17.69
C ASP A 23 0.92 -7.11 16.63
N HIS A 24 0.51 -7.10 15.36
CA HIS A 24 1.30 -6.48 14.31
C HIS A 24 1.37 -4.95 14.49
N LEU A 25 2.57 -4.37 14.45
CA LEU A 25 2.80 -2.93 14.67
C LEU A 25 1.91 -2.04 13.80
N LEU A 26 1.80 -2.36 12.51
CA LEU A 26 0.95 -1.59 11.58
C LEU A 26 -0.53 -1.62 11.94
N ARG A 27 -1.03 -2.70 12.56
CA ARG A 27 -2.43 -2.77 13.03
C ARG A 27 -2.64 -1.84 14.21
N ARG A 28 -1.68 -1.80 15.15
CA ARG A 28 -1.69 -0.85 16.26
C ARG A 28 -1.69 0.60 15.76
N ILE A 29 -0.83 0.92 14.78
CA ILE A 29 -0.75 2.26 14.20
C ILE A 29 -2.06 2.63 13.48
N LYS A 30 -2.59 1.74 12.65
CA LYS A 30 -3.85 1.96 11.92
C LYS A 30 -5.02 2.25 12.85
N ASN A 31 -5.07 1.61 14.02
CA ASN A 31 -6.12 1.81 15.01
C ASN A 31 -5.91 3.05 15.88
N CYS A 32 -4.66 3.46 16.11
CA CYS A 32 -4.34 4.60 16.99
C CYS A 32 -4.31 5.95 16.26
N VAL A 33 -4.09 5.96 14.94
CA VAL A 33 -3.88 7.18 14.16
C VAL A 33 -4.98 7.35 13.13
N ASN A 34 -5.73 8.46 13.24
CA ASN A 34 -6.59 8.90 12.14
C ASN A 34 -5.72 9.64 11.11
N PHE A 35 -5.77 9.22 9.84
CA PHE A 35 -5.02 9.80 8.72
C PHE A 35 -5.79 10.89 7.95
N ASP A 36 -7.05 11.17 8.28
CA ASP A 36 -7.92 12.11 7.54
C ASP A 36 -7.34 13.54 7.47
N PHE A 37 -6.57 13.94 8.48
CA PHE A 37 -5.90 15.25 8.52
C PHE A 37 -4.95 15.48 7.33
N ILE A 38 -4.51 14.40 6.68
CA ILE A 38 -3.62 14.47 5.51
C ILE A 38 -4.35 15.07 4.32
N TYR A 39 -5.66 14.80 4.13
CA TYR A 39 -6.40 15.37 3.02
C TYR A 39 -6.42 16.90 3.09
N GLU A 40 -6.61 17.46 4.28
CA GLU A 40 -6.57 18.91 4.49
C GLU A 40 -5.18 19.50 4.17
N LYS A 41 -4.11 18.82 4.60
CA LYS A 41 -2.73 19.28 4.36
C LYS A 41 -2.28 19.11 2.91
N ALA A 42 -2.74 18.05 2.25
CA ALA A 42 -2.37 17.74 0.88
C ALA A 42 -3.24 18.47 -0.15
N ALA A 43 -4.39 19.04 0.23
CA ALA A 43 -5.34 19.67 -0.68
C ALA A 43 -4.67 20.71 -1.62
N SER A 44 -3.72 21.50 -1.12
CA SER A 44 -3.00 22.49 -1.93
C SER A 44 -2.06 21.88 -2.98
N CYS A 45 -1.60 20.64 -2.78
CA CYS A 45 -0.68 19.94 -3.67
C CYS A 45 -1.40 19.08 -4.72
N TYR A 46 -2.71 18.89 -4.60
CA TYR A 46 -3.49 18.02 -5.48
C TYR A 46 -4.44 18.84 -6.35
N SER A 47 -4.36 18.62 -7.66
CA SER A 47 -5.30 19.22 -8.62
C SER A 47 -6.56 18.36 -8.74
N HIS A 48 -7.71 19.03 -8.85
CA HIS A 48 -8.98 18.37 -9.18
C HIS A 48 -9.11 18.04 -10.68
N VAL A 49 -8.19 18.52 -11.52
CA VAL A 49 -8.19 18.34 -12.98
C VAL A 49 -6.92 17.62 -13.43
N GLY A 50 -7.07 16.55 -14.21
CA GLY A 50 -5.96 15.82 -14.83
C GLY A 50 -6.03 14.31 -14.62
N ARG A 51 -4.88 13.64 -14.72
CA ARG A 51 -4.77 12.21 -14.36
C ARG A 51 -4.99 12.07 -12.85
N LYS A 52 -5.71 11.02 -12.46
CA LYS A 52 -5.86 10.66 -11.05
C LYS A 52 -4.48 10.36 -10.46
N SER A 53 -4.06 11.21 -9.53
CA SER A 53 -2.89 10.96 -8.68
C SER A 53 -3.23 9.90 -7.64
N ILE A 54 -2.19 9.32 -7.03
CA ILE A 54 -2.32 8.40 -5.90
C ILE A 54 -2.95 9.14 -4.71
N ASP A 55 -3.68 8.42 -3.86
CA ASP A 55 -4.23 9.00 -2.64
C ASP A 55 -3.09 9.54 -1.72
N PRO A 56 -3.19 10.79 -1.24
CA PRO A 56 -2.19 11.35 -0.33
C PRO A 56 -2.02 10.54 0.96
N VAL A 57 -3.10 9.96 1.50
CA VAL A 57 -3.04 9.10 2.70
C VAL A 57 -2.22 7.85 2.42
N VAL A 58 -2.45 7.20 1.27
CA VAL A 58 -1.68 6.01 0.85
C VAL A 58 -0.19 6.36 0.71
N THR A 59 0.12 7.51 0.11
CA THR A 59 1.49 7.97 -0.06
C THR A 59 2.20 8.14 1.29
N ILE A 60 1.56 8.79 2.26
CA ILE A 60 2.12 8.97 3.60
C ILE A 60 2.24 7.64 4.35
N LYS A 61 1.24 6.75 4.25
CA LYS A 61 1.29 5.41 4.85
C LYS A 61 2.48 4.59 4.32
N MET A 62 2.77 4.68 3.02
CA MET A 62 3.95 4.03 2.43
C MET A 62 5.25 4.64 2.96
N LEU A 63 5.36 5.96 3.01
CA LEU A 63 6.54 6.62 3.58
C LEU A 63 6.75 6.24 5.05
N LEU A 64 5.66 6.10 5.81
CA LEU A 64 5.72 5.64 7.20
C LEU A 64 6.25 4.20 7.29
N ILE A 65 5.81 3.28 6.42
CA ILE A 65 6.39 1.93 6.32
C ILE A 65 7.88 2.02 6.03
N GLY A 66 8.28 2.84 5.05
CA GLY A 66 9.69 3.03 4.70
C GLY A 66 10.53 3.50 5.88
N TYR A 67 10.00 4.44 6.67
CA TYR A 67 10.65 4.92 7.88
C TYR A 67 10.74 3.85 8.98
N LEU A 68 9.63 3.17 9.29
CA LEU A 68 9.54 2.17 10.37
C LEU A 68 10.44 0.95 10.12
N TYR A 69 10.50 0.48 8.88
CA TYR A 69 11.26 -0.72 8.50
C TYR A 69 12.62 -0.39 7.89
N GLY A 70 13.03 0.88 7.86
CA GLY A 70 14.36 1.31 7.40
C GLY A 70 14.58 1.15 5.89
N ILE A 71 13.52 1.19 5.08
CA ILE A 71 13.61 1.08 3.62
C ILE A 71 13.94 2.46 3.04
N LYS A 72 15.20 2.65 2.66
CA LYS A 72 15.72 3.93 2.14
C LYS A 72 15.42 4.20 0.67
N SER A 73 15.10 3.15 -0.09
CA SER A 73 14.87 3.26 -1.54
C SER A 73 13.37 3.21 -1.83
N GLU A 74 12.85 4.22 -2.52
CA GLU A 74 11.46 4.26 -2.98
C GLU A 74 11.10 3.07 -3.85
N ARG A 75 12.01 2.66 -4.75
CA ARG A 75 11.83 1.45 -5.59
C ARG A 75 11.63 0.21 -4.74
N ARG A 76 12.49 0.06 -3.73
CA ARG A 76 12.41 -1.08 -2.81
C ARG A 76 11.14 -1.01 -1.97
N LEU A 77 10.71 0.18 -1.55
CA LEU A 77 9.47 0.35 -0.81
C LEU A 77 8.26 -0.06 -1.65
N GLU A 78 8.22 0.33 -2.93
CA GLU A 78 7.20 -0.11 -3.88
C GLU A 78 7.18 -1.64 -4.02
N GLU A 79 8.35 -2.27 -4.18
CA GLU A 79 8.47 -3.72 -4.26
C GLU A 79 7.98 -4.41 -2.97
N GLU A 80 8.41 -3.92 -1.81
CA GLU A 80 8.03 -4.47 -0.50
C GLU A 80 6.53 -4.31 -0.24
N VAL A 81 5.93 -3.17 -0.58
CA VAL A 81 4.48 -2.96 -0.50
C VAL A 81 3.74 -3.87 -1.47
N SER A 82 4.33 -4.17 -2.63
CA SER A 82 3.73 -5.10 -3.59
C SER A 82 3.79 -6.55 -3.09
N LEU A 83 4.86 -6.95 -2.40
CA LEU A 83 5.08 -8.33 -1.98
C LEU A 83 4.49 -8.66 -0.61
N ASN A 84 4.42 -7.68 0.29
CA ASN A 84 4.03 -7.90 1.67
C ASN A 84 2.55 -7.59 1.91
N LEU A 85 1.79 -8.62 2.31
CA LEU A 85 0.35 -8.51 2.56
C LEU A 85 0.01 -7.49 3.66
N ALA A 86 0.81 -7.43 4.73
CA ALA A 86 0.58 -6.51 5.84
C ALA A 86 0.73 -5.04 5.40
N TYR A 87 1.66 -4.77 4.49
CA TYR A 87 1.90 -3.44 3.95
C TYR A 87 0.74 -3.02 3.03
N ARG A 88 0.26 -3.92 2.16
CA ARG A 88 -0.93 -3.68 1.34
C ARG A 88 -2.15 -3.38 2.19
N TRP A 89 -2.40 -4.18 3.21
CA TRP A 89 -3.53 -4.01 4.13
C TRP A 89 -3.47 -2.70 4.92
N PHE A 90 -2.26 -2.30 5.35
CA PHE A 90 -2.08 -1.02 6.03
C PHE A 90 -2.39 0.16 5.10
N CYS A 91 -1.90 0.08 3.86
CA CYS A 91 -2.16 1.05 2.81
C CYS A 91 -3.56 0.97 2.19
N GLU A 92 -4.39 -0.01 2.58
CA GLU A 92 -5.74 -0.24 2.02
C GLU A 92 -5.73 -0.43 0.49
N ILE A 93 -4.70 -1.11 -0.02
CA ILE A 93 -4.53 -1.39 -1.44
C ILE A 93 -5.05 -2.80 -1.74
N ASP A 94 -5.83 -2.93 -2.81
CA ASP A 94 -6.33 -4.22 -3.29
C ASP A 94 -5.18 -5.14 -3.75
N LEU A 95 -5.33 -6.45 -3.54
CA LEU A 95 -4.42 -7.49 -4.02
C LEU A 95 -4.32 -7.48 -5.55
N MET A 96 -5.45 -7.21 -6.21
CA MET A 96 -5.52 -7.16 -7.68
C MET A 96 -4.95 -5.87 -8.26
N HIS A 97 -4.73 -4.85 -7.42
CA HIS A 97 -4.10 -3.61 -7.84
C HIS A 97 -2.61 -3.85 -8.12
N THR A 98 -2.34 -4.21 -9.36
CA THR A 98 -1.00 -4.35 -9.98
C THR A 98 -0.56 -3.05 -10.65
N GLY A 99 -1.37 -1.99 -10.55
CA GLY A 99 -1.23 -0.75 -11.31
C GLY A 99 -0.27 0.27 -10.69
N CYS A 100 0.89 0.40 -11.34
CA CYS A 100 1.65 1.64 -11.51
C CYS A 100 1.95 2.48 -10.24
N PHE A 101 2.70 1.90 -9.30
CA PHE A 101 3.51 2.69 -8.38
C PHE A 101 4.65 3.46 -9.10
N SER A 102 4.74 3.35 -10.43
CA SER A 102 5.65 4.13 -11.28
C SER A 102 5.46 5.66 -11.18
N GLY A 103 4.31 6.15 -10.66
CA GLY A 103 4.09 7.58 -10.39
C GLY A 103 4.72 8.11 -9.10
N TYR A 104 5.22 7.24 -8.21
CA TYR A 104 5.69 7.62 -6.88
C TYR A 104 6.99 8.44 -6.92
N TYR A 105 7.84 8.19 -7.92
CA TYR A 105 9.16 8.84 -8.07
C TYR A 105 9.11 10.37 -8.24
N ARG A 106 7.95 10.93 -8.63
CA ARG A 106 7.78 12.37 -8.83
C ARG A 106 7.20 13.08 -7.61
N LEU A 107 6.36 12.40 -6.82
CA LEU A 107 5.69 12.99 -5.66
C LEU A 107 6.53 12.89 -4.38
N ILE A 108 7.27 11.81 -4.17
CA ILE A 108 8.14 11.69 -2.99
C ILE A 108 9.30 12.69 -3.07
N ARG A 109 9.84 12.96 -4.27
CA ARG A 109 10.81 14.05 -4.48
C ARG A 109 10.26 15.47 -4.23
N ILE A 110 8.94 15.67 -4.20
CA ILE A 110 8.32 16.97 -3.87
C ILE A 110 8.11 17.12 -2.36
N PHE A 111 7.98 16.01 -1.62
CA PHE A 111 7.72 16.02 -0.18
C PHE A 111 8.94 15.70 0.70
N VAL A 112 10.03 15.17 0.13
CA VAL A 112 11.22 14.70 0.89
C VAL A 112 12.51 15.49 0.54
N PHE A 113 12.44 16.51 -0.33
CA PHE A 113 13.55 17.45 -0.57
C PHE A 113 13.06 18.88 -0.81
#